data_AF-A0A529PVJ7-F1
#
_entry.id   AF-A0A529PVJ7-F1
#
_cell.length_a   1.000
_cell.length_b   1.000
_cell.length_c   1.000
_cell.angle_alpha   90.00
_cell.angle_beta   90.00
_cell.angle_gamma   90.00
#
_symmetry.space_group_name_H-M   'P 1'
#
loop_
_entity.id
_entity.type
_entity.pdbx_description
1 polymer ?
#
loop_
_entity_poly.entity_id
_entity_poly.type
_entity_poly.pdbx_seq_one_letter_code
_entity_poly.pdbx_strand_id
1 'polypeptide(L)'
;TALAKPFTYVNARFGTVCTFPDQIFTERMPEPENGDGLEWHSADGASVACYGSYNALDDTPKSIVENEKASPDPGEKVTYGKAGKNWA
;
A
#
# COMPACT_ATOMS: atom_id res chain seq x y z
N THR A 1 3.13 10.98 23.66
CA THR A 1 2.34 10.81 22.42
C THR A 1 1.52 9.54 22.56
N ALA A 2 0.19 9.60 22.44
CA ALA A 2 -0.61 8.39 22.41
C ALA A 2 -0.46 7.74 21.02
N LEU A 3 -0.16 6.44 20.98
CA LEU A 3 -0.12 5.68 19.74
C LEU A 3 -1.56 5.36 19.32
N ALA A 4 -1.92 5.68 18.08
CA ALA A 4 -3.21 5.29 17.51
C ALA A 4 -3.35 3.76 17.52
N LYS A 5 -4.58 3.27 17.69
CA LYS A 5 -4.83 1.83 17.72
C LYS A 5 -4.55 1.23 16.32
N PRO A 6 -3.76 0.14 16.24
CA PRO A 6 -3.48 -0.48 14.96
C PRO A 6 -4.65 -1.33 14.49
N PHE A 7 -4.87 -1.36 13.18
CA PHE A 7 -5.66 -2.37 12.49
C PHE A 7 -4.75 -3.16 11.55
N THR A 8 -4.93 -4.48 11.52
CA THR A 8 -4.18 -5.39 10.66
C THR A 8 -5.13 -6.03 9.67
N TYR A 9 -4.89 -5.78 8.38
CA TYR A 9 -5.55 -6.46 7.28
C TYR A 9 -4.69 -7.62 6.79
N VAL A 10 -5.35 -8.72 6.43
CA VAL A 10 -4.75 -9.87 5.75
C VAL A 10 -5.56 -10.13 4.48
N ASN A 11 -4.92 -10.00 3.31
CA ASN A 11 -5.57 -10.34 2.05
C ASN A 11 -5.77 -11.85 1.95
N ALA A 12 -7.00 -12.29 1.68
CA ALA A 12 -7.36 -13.71 1.67
C ALA A 12 -6.75 -14.50 0.50
N ARG A 13 -6.38 -13.83 -0.60
CA ARG A 13 -5.87 -14.48 -1.82
C ARG A 13 -4.36 -14.68 -1.80
N PHE A 14 -3.62 -13.64 -1.45
CA PHE A 14 -2.17 -13.57 -1.51
C PHE A 14 -1.51 -13.62 -0.13
N GLY A 15 -2.28 -13.47 0.94
CA GLY A 15 -1.74 -13.45 2.31
C GLY A 15 -0.95 -12.18 2.65
N THR A 16 -0.97 -11.15 1.79
CA THR A 16 -0.35 -9.85 2.08
C THR A 16 -0.92 -9.26 3.37
N VAL A 17 -0.06 -8.74 4.23
CA VAL A 17 -0.43 -8.16 5.52
C VAL A 17 -0.02 -6.70 5.57
N CYS A 18 -0.95 -5.82 5.93
CA CYS A 18 -0.66 -4.42 6.23
C CYS A 18 -1.22 -4.05 7.60
N THR A 19 -0.47 -3.23 8.35
CA THR A 19 -0.90 -2.68 9.62
C THR A 19 -0.84 -1.16 9.56
N PHE A 20 -1.97 -0.51 9.87
CA PHE A 20 -2.11 0.94 9.79
C PHE A 20 -3.02 1.46 10.92
N PRO A 21 -2.97 2.76 11.26
CA PRO A 21 -3.80 3.32 12.33
C PRO A 21 -5.28 3.38 11.94
N ASP A 22 -6.12 2.73 12.75
CA ASP A 22 -7.56 2.56 12.48
C ASP A 22 -8.40 3.83 12.66
N GLN A 23 -7.78 4.88 13.22
CA GLN A 23 -8.38 6.19 13.42
C GLN A 23 -8.16 7.15 12.23
N ILE A 24 -7.19 6.87 11.36
CA ILE A 24 -6.88 7.71 10.19
C ILE A 24 -7.61 7.17 8.97
N PHE A 25 -7.43 5.88 8.69
CA PHE A 25 -7.98 5.21 7.51
C PHE A 25 -9.28 4.48 7.89
N THR A 26 -10.37 5.23 7.94
CA THR A 26 -11.66 4.78 8.50
C THR A 26 -12.65 4.35 7.42
N GLU A 27 -12.53 4.88 6.21
CA GLU A 27 -13.42 4.56 5.09
C GLU A 27 -12.88 3.34 4.35
N ARG A 28 -13.52 2.18 4.53
CA ARG A 28 -13.20 0.94 3.79
C ARG A 28 -13.82 0.99 2.40
N MET A 29 -13.01 0.87 1.37
CA MET A 29 -13.49 0.84 -0.02
C MET A 29 -14.14 -0.52 -0.37
N PRO A 30 -14.96 -0.59 -1.43
CA PRO A 30 -15.51 -1.86 -1.93
C PRO A 30 -14.40 -2.87 -2.25
N GLU A 31 -14.70 -4.17 -2.11
CA GLU A 31 -13.74 -5.20 -2.49
C GLU A 31 -13.52 -5.22 -4.01
N PRO A 32 -12.26 -5.31 -4.47
CA PRO A 32 -11.97 -5.41 -5.89
C PRO A 32 -12.40 -6.77 -6.44
N GLU A 33 -12.86 -6.80 -7.70
CA GLU A 33 -13.39 -8.01 -8.35
C GLU A 33 -12.36 -9.16 -8.41
N ASN A 34 -11.07 -8.82 -8.54
CA ASN A 34 -9.98 -9.79 -8.59
C ASN A 34 -9.50 -10.23 -7.19
N GLY A 35 -10.00 -9.63 -6.10
CA GLY A 35 -9.63 -9.93 -4.72
C GLY A 35 -8.14 -9.73 -4.40
N ASP A 36 -7.44 -8.87 -5.13
CA ASP A 36 -5.99 -8.66 -4.96
C ASP A 36 -5.61 -7.86 -3.71
N GLY A 37 -6.57 -7.15 -3.13
CA GLY A 37 -6.29 -6.27 -2.02
C GLY A 37 -7.53 -5.56 -1.52
N LEU A 38 -7.28 -4.48 -0.78
CA LEU A 38 -8.30 -3.54 -0.36
C LEU A 38 -7.68 -2.16 -0.11
N GLU A 39 -8.49 -1.13 -0.26
CA GLU A 39 -8.11 0.26 0.00
C GLU A 39 -8.95 0.85 1.14
N TRP A 40 -8.34 1.78 1.88
CA TRP A 40 -9.01 2.64 2.84
C TRP A 40 -8.67 4.10 2.62
N HIS A 41 -9.65 4.98 2.79
CA HIS A 41 -9.51 6.43 2.69
C HIS A 41 -9.58 7.10 4.06
N SER A 42 -8.92 8.25 4.17
CA SER A 42 -8.99 9.15 5.31
C SER A 42 -9.78 10.41 4.97
N ALA A 43 -10.31 11.09 5.99
CA ALA A 43 -11.09 12.31 5.81
C ALA A 43 -10.28 13.50 5.26
N ASP A 44 -8.95 13.48 5.40
CA ASP A 44 -8.03 14.51 4.89
C ASP A 44 -7.50 14.20 3.47
N GLY A 45 -8.02 13.16 2.82
CA GLY A 45 -7.73 12.81 1.44
C GLY A 45 -6.50 11.93 1.23
N ALA A 46 -5.94 11.36 2.29
CA ALA A 46 -4.95 10.29 2.17
C ALA A 46 -5.63 8.93 1.93
N SER A 47 -4.89 8.00 1.35
CA SER A 47 -5.33 6.62 1.18
C SER A 47 -4.23 5.62 1.54
N VAL A 48 -4.66 4.40 1.87
CA VAL A 48 -3.78 3.24 2.02
C VAL A 48 -4.38 2.07 1.25
N ALA A 49 -3.60 1.51 0.33
CA ALA A 49 -3.93 0.28 -0.37
C ALA A 49 -3.03 -0.85 0.12
N CYS A 50 -3.64 -2.00 0.43
CA CYS A 50 -2.91 -3.21 0.79
C CYS A 50 -3.28 -4.33 -0.18
N TYR A 51 -2.35 -4.71 -1.05
CA TYR A 51 -2.60 -5.65 -2.13
C TYR A 51 -1.39 -6.55 -2.41
N GLY A 52 -1.63 -7.64 -3.13
CA GLY A 52 -0.60 -8.54 -3.62
C GLY A 52 -0.79 -8.86 -5.09
N SER A 53 0.29 -9.23 -5.75
CA SER A 53 0.27 -9.66 -7.16
C SER A 53 1.28 -10.79 -7.38
N TYR A 54 1.11 -11.52 -8.48
CA TYR A 54 2.14 -12.45 -8.93
C TYR A 54 3.32 -11.67 -9.53
N ASN A 55 4.54 -12.08 -9.20
CA ASN A 55 5.75 -11.52 -9.80
C ASN A 55 5.99 -12.12 -11.20
N ALA A 56 5.16 -11.75 -12.17
CA ALA A 56 5.25 -12.28 -13.54
C ALA A 56 6.41 -11.70 -14.36
N LEU A 57 6.98 -10.57 -13.91
CA LEU A 57 8.06 -9.84 -14.60
C LEU A 57 9.44 -10.04 -13.96
N ASP A 58 9.55 -10.94 -12.98
CA ASP A 58 10.76 -11.15 -12.18
C ASP A 58 11.29 -9.85 -11.55
N ASP A 59 10.37 -8.98 -11.12
CA ASP A 59 10.68 -7.73 -10.46
C ASP A 59 11.42 -7.98 -9.14
N THR A 60 12.35 -7.06 -8.86
CA THR A 60 13.05 -6.97 -7.59
C THR A 60 12.51 -5.78 -6.82
N PRO A 61 12.67 -5.72 -5.48
CA PRO A 61 12.31 -4.52 -4.73
C PRO A 61 12.92 -3.23 -5.30
N LYS A 62 14.14 -3.33 -5.84
CA LYS A 62 14.81 -2.20 -6.50
C LYS A 62 14.10 -1.78 -7.79
N SER A 63 13.75 -2.73 -8.68
CA SER A 63 13.08 -2.40 -9.95
C SER A 63 11.70 -1.79 -9.72
N ILE A 64 10.96 -2.27 -8.71
CA ILE A 64 9.66 -1.68 -8.33
C ILE A 64 9.83 -0.19 -7.99
N VAL A 65 10.74 0.15 -7.09
CA VAL A 65 10.98 1.55 -6.68
C VAL A 65 11.48 2.41 -7.85
N GLU A 66 12.31 1.85 -8.74
CA GLU A 66 12.79 2.55 -9.93
C GLU A 66 11.67 2.80 -10.95
N ASN A 67 10.79 1.83 -11.16
CA ASN A 67 9.65 1.92 -12.07
C ASN A 67 8.63 2.97 -11.60
N GLU A 68 8.25 2.95 -10.31
CA GLU A 68 7.35 3.95 -9.73
C GLU A 68 7.90 5.39 -9.92
N LYS A 69 9.21 5.57 -9.70
CA LYS A 69 9.87 6.87 -9.85
C LYS A 69 10.05 7.31 -11.31
N ALA A 70 10.01 6.38 -12.26
CA ALA A 70 10.26 6.68 -13.67
C ALA A 70 9.07 7.39 -14.34
N SER A 71 7.88 7.30 -13.76
CA SER A 71 6.65 7.86 -14.33
C SER A 71 5.74 8.47 -13.26
N PRO A 72 6.18 9.52 -12.55
CA PRO A 72 5.36 10.15 -11.52
C PRO A 72 4.11 10.78 -12.13
N ASP A 73 3.01 10.72 -11.38
CA ASP A 73 1.78 11.41 -11.76
C ASP A 73 1.98 12.94 -11.79
N PRO A 74 1.23 13.69 -12.60
CA PRO A 74 1.32 15.15 -12.62
C PRO A 74 1.10 15.77 -11.23
N GLY A 75 2.14 16.41 -10.70
CA GLY A 75 2.10 17.04 -9.37
C GLY A 75 2.47 16.10 -8.22
N GLU A 76 2.80 14.84 -8.51
CA GLU A 76 3.30 13.91 -7.51
C GLU A 76 4.65 14.37 -6.95
N LYS A 77 4.77 14.34 -5.62
CA LYS A 77 6.01 14.65 -4.92
C LYS A 77 6.28 13.59 -3.86
N VAL A 78 7.31 12.78 -4.10
CA VAL A 78 7.84 11.85 -3.10
C VAL A 78 8.49 12.65 -1.96
N THR A 79 7.87 12.63 -0.78
CA THR A 79 8.38 13.32 0.43
C THR A 79 9.12 12.38 1.38
N TYR A 80 8.91 11.08 1.24
CA TYR A 80 9.57 10.02 2.00
C TYR A 80 9.69 8.77 1.11
N GLY A 81 10.81 8.05 1.23
CA GLY A 81 11.00 6.79 0.53
C GLY A 81 12.07 5.97 1.22
N LYS A 82 11.80 4.66 1.38
CA LYS A 82 12.73 3.72 1.99
C LYS A 82 12.47 2.35 1.36
N ALA A 83 13.54 1.65 1.00
CA ALA A 83 13.51 0.28 0.48
C ALA A 83 14.74 -0.47 1.01
N GLY A 84 14.75 -1.79 0.89
CA GLY A 84 15.83 -2.64 1.35
C GLY A 84 16.04 -3.88 0.48
N LYS A 85 16.90 -4.78 0.96
CA LYS A 85 17.27 -5.99 0.21
C LYS A 85 16.05 -6.87 -0.14
N ASN A 86 15.06 -6.91 0.75
CA ASN A 86 13.94 -7.87 0.69
C ASN A 86 12.58 -7.18 0.74
N TRP A 87 12.53 -5.85 0.60
CA TRP A 87 11.31 -5.06 0.70
C TRP A 87 11.47 -3.76 -0.08
N ALA A 88 10.39 -3.30 -0.71
CA ALA A 88 10.31 -2.04 -1.44
C ALA A 88 9.50 -1.03 -0.65
#